data_AF-A0A2T1DGE6-F1
#
_entry.id   AF-A0A2T1DGE6-F1
#
_cell.length_a   1.000
_cell.length_b   1.000
_cell.length_c   1.000
_cell.angle_alpha   90.00
_cell.angle_beta   90.00
_cell.angle_gamma   90.00
#
_symmetry.space_group_name_H-M   'P 1'
#
loop_
_entity.id
_entity.type
_entity.pdbx_description
1 polymer ?
#
loop_
_entity_poly.entity_id
_entity_poly.type
_entity_poly.pdbx_seq_one_letter_code
_entity_poly.pdbx_strand_id
1 'polypeptide(L)'
;MAIEEEYEDVLQNIESGIIQIYKENPDLIDAEVATALEALVRIYGAEAQGKSISSRPIRGVSRKVMESVQQMCEWRLGRATIANPKGIAKAPPTVEVDTIVACLKRIQSSIKLWTQKGGRQGYLNFVSQFIG
;
A
#
# COMPACT_ATOMS: atom_id res chain seq x y z
N MET A 1 5.24 -20.02 -6.83
CA MET A 1 4.99 -18.84 -7.68
C MET A 1 5.36 -17.61 -6.87
N ALA A 2 5.92 -16.60 -7.52
CA ALA A 2 6.23 -15.36 -6.84
C ALA A 2 4.93 -14.58 -6.59
N ILE A 3 4.80 -13.90 -5.44
CA ILE A 3 3.65 -13.02 -5.12
C ILE A 3 3.39 -12.01 -6.25
N GLU A 4 4.46 -11.60 -6.93
CA GLU A 4 4.43 -10.66 -8.07
C GLU A 4 3.66 -11.18 -9.29
N GLU A 5 3.65 -12.50 -9.52
CA GLU A 5 3.01 -13.10 -10.69
C GLU A 5 1.51 -13.39 -10.44
N GLU A 6 1.14 -13.63 -9.18
CA GLU A 6 -0.22 -14.04 -8.80
C GLU A 6 -1.09 -12.87 -8.33
N TYR A 7 -0.47 -11.83 -7.74
CA TYR A 7 -1.17 -10.71 -7.09
C TYR A 7 -0.70 -9.35 -7.63
N GLU A 8 -0.29 -9.30 -8.91
CA GLU A 8 0.15 -8.08 -9.57
C GLU A 8 -0.89 -6.96 -9.47
N ASP A 9 -2.17 -7.28 -9.66
CA ASP A 9 -3.26 -6.32 -9.58
C ASP A 9 -3.41 -5.72 -8.16
N VAL A 10 -3.29 -6.55 -7.12
CA VAL A 10 -3.32 -6.12 -5.72
C VAL A 10 -2.15 -5.17 -5.44
N LEU A 11 -0.95 -5.53 -5.90
CA LEU A 11 0.25 -4.72 -5.75
C LEU A 11 0.06 -3.36 -6.45
N GLN A 12 -0.36 -3.35 -7.72
CA GLN A 12 -0.61 -2.12 -8.47
C GLN A 12 -1.66 -1.23 -7.81
N ASN A 13 -2.73 -1.79 -7.22
CA ASN A 13 -3.74 -1.00 -6.52
C ASN A 13 -3.18 -0.35 -5.25
N ILE A 14 -2.40 -1.09 -4.46
CA ILE A 14 -1.74 -0.53 -3.28
C ILE A 14 -0.76 0.57 -3.69
N GLU A 15 0.07 0.33 -4.71
CA GLU A 15 1.04 1.29 -5.21
C GLU A 15 0.36 2.53 -5.82
N SER A 16 -0.80 2.39 -6.44
CA SER A 16 -1.62 3.52 -6.90
C SER A 16 -2.03 4.44 -5.76
N GLY A 17 -2.40 3.89 -4.60
CA GLY A 17 -2.69 4.69 -3.40
C GLY A 17 -1.47 5.49 -2.93
N ILE A 18 -0.27 4.88 -2.94
CA ILE A 18 0.99 5.56 -2.58
C ILE A 18 1.28 6.70 -3.57
N ILE A 19 1.22 6.42 -4.87
CA ILE A 19 1.56 7.37 -5.93
C ILE A 19 0.56 8.53 -5.98
N GLN A 20 -0.71 8.31 -5.65
CA GLN A 20 -1.67 9.40 -5.51
C GLN A 20 -1.20 10.42 -4.47
N ILE A 21 -0.75 9.97 -3.29
CA ILE A 21 -0.24 10.85 -2.25
C ILE A 21 1.08 11.51 -2.67
N TYR A 22 1.95 10.81 -3.41
CA TYR A 22 3.19 11.38 -3.94
C TYR A 22 2.93 12.51 -4.93
N LYS A 23 1.96 12.34 -5.85
CA LYS A 23 1.55 13.38 -6.81
C LYS A 23 1.04 14.64 -6.10
N GLU A 24 0.32 14.48 -4.99
CA GLU A 24 -0.18 15.58 -4.17
C GLU A 24 0.88 16.21 -3.25
N ASN A 25 1.93 15.45 -2.89
CA ASN A 25 2.97 15.86 -1.96
C ASN A 25 4.35 15.43 -2.52
N PRO A 26 4.93 16.19 -3.48
CA PRO A 26 6.17 15.80 -4.17
C PRO A 26 7.42 15.68 -3.27
N ASP A 27 7.36 16.22 -2.05
CA ASP A 27 8.42 16.09 -1.04
C ASP A 27 8.33 14.79 -0.23
N LEU A 28 7.28 13.95 -0.44
CA LEU A 28 7.14 12.65 0.20
C LEU A 28 8.40 11.81 -0.06
N ILE A 29 8.92 11.17 0.99
CA ILE A 29 10.09 10.31 0.90
C ILE A 29 9.76 8.84 1.18
N ASP A 30 10.61 7.95 0.69
CA ASP A 30 10.49 6.50 0.83
C ASP A 30 10.37 6.06 2.30
N ALA A 31 11.03 6.76 3.22
CA ALA A 31 10.97 6.48 4.66
C ALA A 31 9.57 6.74 5.26
N GLU A 32 8.84 7.73 4.74
CA GLU A 32 7.48 8.05 5.19
C GLU A 32 6.48 7.01 4.70
N VAL A 33 6.68 6.51 3.48
CA VAL A 33 5.92 5.37 2.91
C VAL A 33 6.21 4.10 3.71
N ALA A 34 7.48 3.80 3.99
CA ALA A 34 7.88 2.63 4.77
C ALA A 34 7.22 2.62 6.15
N THR A 35 7.17 3.77 6.82
CA THR A 35 6.51 3.96 8.12
C THR A 35 5.01 3.64 8.04
N ALA A 36 4.33 4.09 6.98
CA ALA A 36 2.92 3.81 6.76
C ALA A 36 2.67 2.31 6.54
N LEU A 37 3.46 1.66 5.68
CA LEU A 37 3.31 0.24 5.40
C LEU A 37 3.65 -0.64 6.61
N GLU A 38 4.61 -0.25 7.45
CA GLU A 38 4.92 -0.98 8.69
C GLU A 38 3.71 -1.03 9.63
N ALA A 39 2.99 0.09 9.79
CA ALA A 39 1.78 0.09 10.59
C ALA A 39 0.67 -0.80 10.01
N LEU A 40 0.49 -0.80 8.69
CA LEU A 40 -0.52 -1.65 8.05
C LEU A 40 -0.16 -3.13 8.14
N VAL A 41 1.10 -3.51 7.92
CA VAL A 41 1.57 -4.89 8.14
C VAL A 41 1.31 -5.33 9.58
N ARG A 42 1.48 -4.43 10.56
CA ARG A 42 1.20 -4.73 11.96
C ARG A 42 -0.30 -4.93 12.21
N ILE A 43 -1.15 -4.06 11.66
CA ILE A 43 -2.62 -4.13 11.81
C ILE A 43 -3.15 -5.41 11.16
N TYR A 44 -2.90 -5.60 9.87
CA TYR A 44 -3.40 -6.77 9.13
C TYR A 44 -2.73 -8.07 9.58
N GLY A 45 -1.46 -8.03 10.01
CA GLY A 45 -0.78 -9.20 10.57
C GLY A 45 -1.36 -9.64 11.92
N ALA A 46 -1.83 -8.71 12.75
CA ALA A 46 -2.58 -9.08 13.96
C ALA A 46 -3.95 -9.65 13.60
N GLU A 47 -4.63 -9.03 12.63
CA GLU A 47 -5.95 -9.46 12.16
C GLU A 47 -5.93 -10.90 11.62
N ALA A 48 -4.92 -11.24 10.81
CA ALA A 48 -4.69 -12.59 10.30
C ALA A 48 -4.50 -13.64 11.43
N GLN A 49 -4.07 -13.20 12.62
CA GLN A 49 -3.95 -14.05 13.82
C GLN A 49 -5.21 -14.04 14.70
N GLY A 50 -6.32 -13.46 14.23
CA GLY A 50 -7.55 -13.30 15.01
C GLY A 50 -7.43 -12.28 16.15
N LYS A 51 -6.44 -11.38 16.08
CA LYS A 51 -6.20 -10.33 17.09
C LYS A 51 -6.49 -8.96 16.50
N SER A 52 -6.91 -8.02 17.34
CA SER A 52 -6.95 -6.60 16.99
C SER A 52 -5.93 -5.84 17.81
N ILE A 53 -5.20 -4.94 17.16
CA ILE A 53 -4.24 -4.07 17.84
C ILE A 53 -4.46 -2.61 17.43
N SER A 54 -4.19 -1.70 18.35
CA SER A 54 -3.95 -0.30 17.99
C SER A 54 -2.51 -0.16 17.50
N SER A 55 -2.31 0.42 16.31
CA SER A 55 -0.99 0.91 15.92
C SER A 55 -0.64 2.16 16.72
N ARG A 56 0.66 2.52 16.76
CA ARG A 56 1.07 3.81 17.34
C ARG A 56 0.49 4.93 16.47
N PRO A 57 0.20 6.11 17.03
CA PRO A 57 -0.34 7.22 16.25
C PRO A 57 0.65 7.63 15.15
N ILE A 58 0.28 7.38 13.89
CA ILE A 58 0.96 7.97 12.72
C ILE A 58 0.42 9.38 12.50
N ARG A 59 1.32 10.30 12.14
CA ARG A 59 1.03 11.71 11.89
C ARG A 59 1.62 12.15 10.54
N GLY A 60 1.27 13.36 10.11
CA GLY A 60 1.83 13.98 8.91
C GLY A 60 1.49 13.23 7.62
N VAL A 61 2.37 13.31 6.63
CA VAL A 61 2.15 12.70 5.32
C VAL A 61 2.15 11.16 5.37
N SER A 62 2.90 10.54 6.28
CA SER A 62 2.82 9.09 6.52
C SER A 62 1.41 8.63 6.89
N ARG A 63 0.64 9.48 7.59
CA ARG A 63 -0.77 9.16 7.91
C ARG A 63 -1.62 9.17 6.65
N LYS A 64 -1.44 10.15 5.77
CA LYS A 64 -2.16 10.23 4.49
C LYS A 64 -1.85 9.02 3.61
N VAL A 65 -0.56 8.61 3.54
CA VAL A 65 -0.16 7.38 2.85
C VAL A 65 -0.83 6.16 3.45
N MET A 66 -0.80 6.03 4.79
CA MET A 66 -1.42 4.90 5.49
C MET A 66 -2.93 4.83 5.19
N GLU A 67 -3.65 5.94 5.31
CA GLU A 67 -5.10 6.01 5.07
C GLU A 67 -5.45 5.67 3.60
N SER A 68 -4.67 6.19 2.64
CA SER A 68 -4.86 5.90 1.22
C SER A 68 -4.61 4.42 0.89
N VAL A 69 -3.50 3.85 1.37
CA VAL A 69 -3.19 2.43 1.17
C VAL A 69 -4.20 1.54 1.88
N GLN A 70 -4.62 1.91 3.09
CA GLN A 70 -5.64 1.17 3.83
C GLN A 70 -6.93 1.09 3.02
N GLN A 71 -7.37 2.18 2.39
CA GLN A 71 -8.56 2.15 1.52
C GLN A 71 -8.43 1.13 0.39
N MET A 72 -7.26 1.02 -0.24
CA MET A 72 -7.00 0.02 -1.29
C MET A 72 -7.02 -1.41 -0.73
N CYS A 73 -6.42 -1.63 0.44
CA CYS A 73 -6.46 -2.92 1.13
C CYS A 73 -7.90 -3.32 1.47
N GLU A 74 -8.67 -2.44 2.11
CA GLU A 74 -10.07 -2.71 2.46
C GLU A 74 -10.95 -2.97 1.24
N TRP A 75 -10.67 -2.31 0.12
CA TRP A 75 -11.36 -2.58 -1.15
C TRP A 75 -11.02 -3.96 -1.72
N ARG A 76 -9.75 -4.38 -1.68
CA ARG A 76 -9.34 -5.73 -2.11
C ARG A 76 -9.82 -6.84 -1.17
N LEU A 77 -10.09 -6.52 0.10
CA LEU A 77 -10.76 -7.42 1.06
C LEU A 77 -12.29 -7.46 0.88
N GLY A 78 -12.85 -6.62 -0.01
CA GLY A 78 -14.30 -6.52 -0.20
C GLY A 78 -15.05 -5.82 0.93
N ARG A 79 -14.34 -5.09 1.80
CA ARG A 79 -14.87 -4.40 2.98
C ARG A 79 -15.14 -2.91 2.75
N ALA A 80 -14.62 -2.36 1.65
CA ALA A 80 -14.84 -0.98 1.25
C ALA A 80 -15.31 -0.88 -0.21
N THR A 81 -15.89 0.25 -0.56
CA THR A 81 -16.17 0.64 -1.95
C THR A 81 -15.30 1.83 -2.32
N ILE A 82 -14.82 1.87 -3.56
CA ILE A 82 -14.12 3.01 -4.12
C ILE A 82 -14.99 3.58 -5.23
N ALA A 83 -15.35 4.86 -5.10
CA ALA A 83 -16.05 5.59 -6.15
C ALA A 83 -15.09 5.84 -7.32
N ASN A 84 -15.50 5.50 -8.55
CA ASN A 84 -14.76 5.85 -9.75
C ASN A 84 -15.62 6.75 -10.67
N PRO A 85 -15.00 7.48 -11.61
CA PRO A 85 -15.75 8.37 -12.52
C PRO A 85 -16.78 7.67 -13.42
N LYS A 86 -16.71 6.33 -13.55
CA LYS A 86 -17.63 5.48 -14.31
C LYS A 86 -18.69 4.80 -13.42
N GLY A 87 -18.78 5.15 -12.13
CA GLY A 87 -19.70 4.56 -11.15
C GLY A 87 -19.00 3.82 -10.00
N ILE A 88 -19.72 2.89 -9.35
CA ILE A 88 -19.10 1.99 -8.36
C ILE A 88 -18.35 0.91 -9.15
N ALA A 89 -17.02 0.85 -8.99
CA ALA A 89 -16.25 -0.26 -9.57
C ALA A 89 -16.79 -1.59 -9.02
N LYS A 90 -17.12 -2.54 -9.91
CA LYS A 90 -17.44 -3.91 -9.48
C LYS A 90 -16.25 -4.43 -8.69
N ALA A 91 -16.49 -4.86 -7.44
CA ALA A 91 -15.41 -5.27 -6.56
C ALA A 91 -14.61 -6.41 -7.24
N PRO A 92 -13.28 -6.28 -7.41
CA PRO A 92 -12.44 -7.37 -7.90
C PRO A 92 -12.56 -8.57 -6.95
N PRO A 93 -12.15 -9.78 -7.38
CA PRO A 93 -12.15 -10.96 -6.53
C PRO A 93 -11.45 -10.67 -5.21
N THR A 94 -12.14 -10.89 -4.08
CA THR A 94 -11.59 -10.59 -2.77
C THR A 94 -10.37 -11.46 -2.48
N VAL A 95 -9.36 -10.88 -1.84
CA VAL A 95 -8.20 -11.64 -1.35
C VAL A 95 -8.27 -11.82 0.16
N GLU A 96 -7.51 -12.77 0.69
CA GLU A 96 -7.40 -13.00 2.12
C GLU A 96 -6.49 -11.98 2.79
N VAL A 97 -6.64 -11.79 4.10
CA VAL A 97 -5.82 -10.86 4.89
C VAL A 97 -4.33 -11.20 4.82
N ASP A 98 -3.99 -12.50 4.81
CA ASP A 98 -2.60 -12.96 4.65
C ASP A 98 -2.00 -12.53 3.30
N THR A 99 -2.80 -12.51 2.24
CA THR A 99 -2.39 -12.03 0.92
C THR A 99 -2.09 -10.53 0.95
N ILE A 100 -2.92 -9.74 1.65
CA ILE A 100 -2.66 -8.30 1.86
C ILE A 100 -1.34 -8.10 2.61
N VAL A 101 -1.10 -8.85 3.69
CA VAL A 101 0.15 -8.79 4.45
C VAL A 101 1.36 -9.14 3.57
N ALA A 102 1.25 -10.17 2.72
CA ALA A 102 2.30 -10.56 1.79
C ALA A 102 2.60 -9.46 0.76
N CYS A 103 1.55 -8.84 0.18
CA CYS A 103 1.70 -7.74 -0.76
C CYS A 103 2.37 -6.52 -0.12
N LEU A 104 1.94 -6.11 1.07
CA LEU A 104 2.55 -4.99 1.80
C LEU A 104 4.04 -5.24 2.10
N LYS A 105 4.41 -6.45 2.54
CA LYS A 105 5.81 -6.83 2.76
C LYS A 105 6.64 -6.86 1.48
N ARG A 106 6.01 -7.25 0.35
CA ARG A 106 6.67 -7.22 -0.96
C ARG A 106 6.97 -5.79 -1.41
N ILE A 107 6.06 -4.85 -1.14
CA ILE A 107 6.28 -3.43 -1.41
C ILE A 107 7.36 -2.86 -0.47
N GLN A 108 7.36 -3.20 0.82
CA GLN A 108 8.45 -2.81 1.74
C GLN A 108 9.83 -3.28 1.25
N SER A 109 9.91 -4.49 0.69
CA SER A 109 11.15 -5.00 0.07
C SER A 109 11.54 -4.17 -1.16
N SER A 110 10.58 -3.78 -1.99
CA SER A 110 10.78 -2.87 -3.12
C SER A 110 11.30 -1.51 -2.66
N ILE A 111 10.69 -0.93 -1.62
CA ILE A 111 11.09 0.35 -1.04
C ILE A 111 12.57 0.28 -0.63
N LYS A 112 12.96 -0.75 0.13
CA LYS A 112 14.33 -0.93 0.57
C LYS A 112 15.32 -1.01 -0.60
N LEU A 113 14.99 -1.81 -1.61
CA LEU A 113 15.82 -1.99 -2.81
C LEU A 113 16.05 -0.67 -3.54
N TRP A 114 14.98 0.07 -3.81
CA TRP A 114 15.05 1.27 -4.62
C TRP A 114 15.55 2.48 -3.84
N THR A 115 15.28 2.56 -2.53
CA THR A 115 15.89 3.57 -1.64
C THR A 115 17.42 3.45 -1.67
N GLN A 116 17.94 2.21 -1.64
CA GLN A 116 19.40 1.97 -1.71
C GLN A 116 20.01 2.39 -3.05
N LYS A 117 19.26 2.25 -4.15
CA LYS A 117 19.75 2.58 -5.50
C LYS A 117 19.57 4.06 -5.88
N GLY A 118 18.46 4.67 -5.46
CA GLY A 118 18.00 5.98 -5.93
C GLY A 118 17.87 7.04 -4.84
N GLY A 119 18.32 6.76 -3.61
CA GLY A 119 18.25 7.69 -2.49
C GLY A 119 16.86 7.80 -1.88
N ARG A 120 16.57 8.94 -1.23
CA ARG A 120 15.38 9.12 -0.37
C ARG A 120 14.02 9.02 -1.07
N GLN A 121 13.98 9.06 -2.41
CA GLN A 121 12.79 8.94 -3.25
C GLN A 121 12.98 7.89 -4.35
N GLY A 122 13.94 6.99 -4.18
CA GLY A 122 14.30 6.01 -5.19
C GLY A 122 13.14 5.08 -5.55
N TYR A 123 12.36 4.64 -4.56
CA TYR A 123 11.18 3.84 -4.78
C TYR A 123 10.06 4.63 -5.45
N LEU A 124 9.74 5.81 -4.92
CA LEU A 124 8.69 6.66 -5.47
C LEU A 124 8.94 7.00 -6.94
N ASN A 125 10.18 7.37 -7.29
CA ASN A 125 10.59 7.67 -8.66
C ASN A 125 10.61 6.45 -9.58
N PHE A 126 10.85 5.26 -9.05
CA PHE A 126 10.79 4.02 -9.82
C PHE A 126 9.34 3.67 -10.13
N VAL A 127 8.48 3.57 -9.11
CA VAL A 127 7.09 3.13 -9.27
C VAL A 127 6.24 4.13 -10.06
N SER A 128 6.51 5.43 -9.94
CA SER A 128 5.80 6.45 -10.72
C SER A 128 5.96 6.30 -12.24
N GLN A 129 6.93 5.52 -12.71
CA GLN A 129 7.11 5.23 -14.15
C GLN A 129 6.11 4.19 -14.66
N PHE A 130 5.54 3.39 -13.76
CA PHE A 130 4.63 2.29 -14.09
C PHE A 130 3.18 2.61 -13.71
N ILE A 131 2.97 3.56 -12.80
CA ILE A 131 1.64 3.97 -12.30
C ILE A 131 1.24 5.33 -12.89
N GLY A 132 0.18 5.32 -13.71
CA GLY A 132 -0.38 6.47 -14.44
C GLY A 132 -1.13 7.48 -13.58
#